data_AF-A0AAN8J0N2-F1
#
_entry.id   AF-A0AAN8J0N2-F1
#
_cell.length_a   1.000
_cell.length_b   1.000
_cell.length_c   1.000
_cell.angle_alpha   90.00
_cell.angle_beta   90.00
_cell.angle_gamma   90.00
#
_symmetry.space_group_name_H-M   'P 1'
#
loop_
_entity.id
_entity.type
_entity.pdbx_description
1 polymer ?
#
loop_
_entity_poly.entity_id
_entity_poly.type
_entity_poly.pdbx_seq_one_letter_code
_entity_poly.pdbx_strand_id
1 'polypeptide(L)'
;MDMERGRMPDKDYRILQENYVYLIQNCQARYLIPHLHQLNLISTDNMVVLENEEESKGHEAGMKKLIEILNWSGYNALSGFITSLQRAGYTQALQNLQATGIDNNNDDHYQLLNKVMNDVKQLKENDLRKDKQIKKLQYEVELLKIKGKKLFSTI
;
A
#
# COMPACT_ATOMS: atom_id res chain seq x y z
N MET A 1 -2.50 -33.13 1.85
CA MET A 1 -3.96 -33.09 2.06
C MET A 1 -4.35 -31.62 2.07
N ASP A 2 -4.95 -31.14 0.97
CA ASP A 2 -5.53 -29.81 0.94
C ASP A 2 -6.78 -29.81 1.81
N MET A 3 -6.72 -29.11 2.94
CA MET A 3 -7.92 -28.87 3.74
C MET A 3 -8.82 -27.95 2.91
N GLU A 4 -10.05 -28.35 2.62
CA GLU A 4 -11.03 -27.46 1.99
C GLU A 4 -11.25 -26.26 2.90
N ARG A 5 -10.62 -25.12 2.55
CA ARG A 5 -10.63 -23.90 3.37
C ARG A 5 -12.00 -23.21 3.37
N GLY A 6 -12.92 -23.68 2.53
CA GLY A 6 -14.23 -23.09 2.33
C GLY A 6 -14.18 -21.82 1.48
N ARG A 7 -15.34 -21.24 1.23
CA ARG A 7 -15.48 -20.00 0.45
C ARG A 7 -15.25 -18.78 1.35
N MET A 8 -14.62 -17.76 0.79
CA MET A 8 -14.52 -16.42 1.40
C MET A 8 -15.94 -15.84 1.65
N PRO A 9 -16.15 -15.08 2.74
CA PRO A 9 -17.41 -14.39 2.97
C PRO A 9 -17.79 -13.47 1.81
N ASP A 10 -19.08 -13.42 1.45
CA ASP A 10 -19.55 -12.61 0.32
C ASP A 10 -19.23 -11.11 0.48
N LYS A 11 -19.23 -10.61 1.72
CA LYS A 11 -18.83 -9.22 2.04
C LYS A 11 -17.38 -8.97 1.63
N ASP A 12 -16.48 -9.87 1.99
CA ASP A 12 -15.05 -9.76 1.72
C ASP A 12 -14.76 -9.91 0.23
N TYR A 13 -15.46 -10.85 -0.42
CA TYR A 13 -15.35 -11.02 -1.86
C TYR A 13 -15.83 -9.78 -2.63
N ARG A 14 -16.92 -9.14 -2.16
CA ARG A 14 -17.42 -7.89 -2.74
C ARG A 14 -16.40 -6.76 -2.67
N ILE A 15 -15.63 -6.64 -1.58
CA ILE A 15 -14.55 -5.66 -1.46
C ILE A 15 -13.50 -5.86 -2.56
N LEU A 16 -13.12 -7.11 -2.85
CA LEU A 16 -12.19 -7.42 -3.94
C LEU A 16 -12.77 -7.11 -5.32
N GLN A 17 -14.06 -7.36 -5.53
CA GLN A 17 -14.75 -7.06 -6.79
C GLN A 17 -14.86 -5.55 -7.04
N GLU A 18 -15.23 -4.77 -6.03
CA GLU A 18 -15.35 -3.31 -6.12
C GLU A 18 -14.00 -2.63 -6.42
N ASN A 19 -12.89 -3.23 -5.97
CA ASN A 19 -11.54 -2.73 -6.21
C ASN A 19 -10.82 -3.41 -7.39
N TYR A 20 -11.49 -4.31 -8.11
CA TYR A 20 -10.88 -5.18 -9.10
C TYR A 20 -10.08 -4.40 -10.15
N VAL A 21 -10.68 -3.36 -10.74
CA VAL A 21 -10.05 -2.53 -11.77
C VAL A 21 -8.76 -1.88 -11.27
N TYR A 22 -8.76 -1.41 -10.03
CA TYR A 22 -7.57 -0.81 -9.43
C TYR A 22 -6.49 -1.86 -9.19
N LEU A 23 -6.86 -3.02 -8.66
CA LEU A 23 -5.94 -4.11 -8.36
C LEU A 23 -5.23 -4.63 -9.62
N ILE A 24 -5.94 -4.81 -10.73
CA ILE A 24 -5.32 -5.27 -11.99
C ILE A 24 -4.38 -4.23 -12.62
N GLN A 25 -4.61 -2.95 -12.36
CA GLN A 25 -3.79 -1.85 -12.91
C GLN A 25 -2.53 -1.57 -12.08
N ASN A 26 -2.57 -1.85 -10.77
CA ASN A 26 -1.52 -1.43 -9.83
C ASN A 26 -0.80 -2.58 -9.14
N CYS A 27 -1.26 -3.82 -9.32
CA CYS A 27 -0.65 -5.01 -8.74
C CYS A 27 -0.34 -6.06 -9.81
N GLN A 28 0.67 -6.89 -9.54
CA GLN A 28 0.99 -8.07 -10.35
C GLN A 28 0.98 -9.29 -9.45
N ALA A 29 0.32 -10.37 -9.89
CA ALA A 29 0.11 -11.55 -9.04
C ALA A 29 1.46 -12.20 -8.68
N ARG A 30 2.43 -12.23 -9.61
CA ARG A 30 3.77 -12.78 -9.39
C ARG A 30 4.51 -12.25 -8.16
N TYR A 31 4.33 -10.98 -7.82
CA TYR A 31 4.98 -10.40 -6.64
C TYR A 31 4.24 -10.73 -5.34
N LEU A 32 2.99 -11.17 -5.43
CA LEU A 32 2.16 -11.57 -4.29
C LEU A 32 2.27 -13.06 -3.99
N ILE A 33 2.52 -13.89 -5.01
CA ILE A 33 2.56 -15.36 -4.91
C ILE A 33 3.41 -15.87 -3.73
N PRO A 34 4.67 -15.44 -3.51
CA PRO A 34 5.48 -15.93 -2.40
C PRO A 34 4.87 -15.59 -1.03
N HIS A 35 4.27 -14.41 -0.89
CA HIS A 35 3.66 -13.97 0.37
C HIS A 35 2.32 -14.67 0.63
N LEU A 36 1.55 -14.93 -0.42
CA LEU A 36 0.29 -15.68 -0.35
C LEU A 36 0.53 -17.13 0.05
N HIS A 37 1.60 -17.75 -0.47
CA HIS A 37 2.00 -19.11 -0.11
C HIS A 37 2.47 -19.20 1.34
N GLN A 38 3.32 -18.26 1.79
CA GLN A 38 3.77 -18.18 3.18
C GLN A 38 2.62 -18.04 4.19
N LEU A 39 1.53 -17.38 3.80
CA LEU A 39 0.34 -17.23 4.64
C LEU A 39 -0.64 -18.39 4.50
N ASN A 40 -0.27 -19.46 3.77
CA ASN A 40 -1.15 -20.58 3.47
C ASN A 40 -2.48 -20.12 2.88
N LEU A 41 -2.46 -19.17 1.93
CA LEU A 41 -3.65 -18.76 1.20
C LEU A 41 -3.76 -19.51 -0.13
N ILE A 42 -2.62 -19.84 -0.73
CA ILE A 42 -2.53 -20.63 -1.96
C ILE A 42 -1.64 -21.85 -1.73
N SER A 43 -1.92 -22.96 -2.43
CA SER A 43 -1.06 -24.13 -2.47
C SER A 43 0.08 -23.94 -3.48
N THR A 44 1.06 -24.84 -3.48
CA THR A 44 2.13 -24.85 -4.50
C THR A 44 1.56 -25.01 -5.92
N ASP A 45 0.53 -25.83 -6.10
CA ASP A 45 -0.13 -26.02 -7.40
C ASP A 45 -0.77 -24.72 -7.90
N ASN A 46 -1.39 -23.96 -7.00
CA ASN A 46 -1.94 -22.64 -7.33
C ASN A 46 -0.86 -21.65 -7.75
N MET A 47 0.37 -21.73 -7.20
CA MET A 47 1.48 -20.88 -7.63
C MET A 47 1.82 -21.13 -9.10
N VAL A 48 1.97 -22.40 -9.48
CA VAL A 48 2.28 -22.79 -10.86
C VAL A 48 1.19 -22.34 -11.82
N VAL A 49 -0.08 -22.51 -11.44
CA VAL A 49 -1.22 -22.02 -12.24
C VAL A 49 -1.18 -20.51 -12.42
N LEU A 50 -0.88 -19.75 -11.36
CA LEU A 50 -0.82 -18.29 -11.42
C LEU A 50 0.35 -17.77 -12.25
N GLU A 51 1.53 -18.36 -12.09
CA GLU A 51 2.72 -18.01 -12.87
C GLU A 51 2.47 -18.26 -14.36
N ASN A 52 1.92 -19.42 -14.71
CA ASN A 52 1.60 -19.76 -16.09
C ASN A 52 0.50 -18.86 -16.69
N GLU A 53 -0.54 -18.54 -15.93
CA GLU A 53 -1.63 -17.67 -16.40
C GLU A 53 -1.12 -16.25 -16.66
N GLU A 54 -0.29 -15.71 -15.76
CA GLU A 54 0.31 -14.39 -15.92
C GLU A 54 1.32 -14.33 -17.07
N GLU A 55 2.15 -15.37 -17.24
CA GLU A 55 3.12 -15.44 -18.33
C GLU A 55 2.45 -15.60 -19.70
N SER A 56 1.38 -16.38 -19.79
CA SER A 56 0.71 -16.68 -21.06
C SER A 56 -0.30 -15.62 -21.50
N LYS A 57 -0.99 -14.96 -20.56
CA LYS A 57 -2.12 -14.05 -20.86
C LYS A 57 -1.94 -12.64 -20.29
N GLY A 58 -0.83 -12.38 -19.59
CA GLY A 58 -0.49 -11.08 -19.02
C GLY A 58 -1.01 -10.89 -17.59
N HIS A 59 -0.58 -9.77 -16.99
CA HIS A 59 -0.82 -9.49 -15.57
C HIS A 59 -2.30 -9.41 -15.19
N GLU A 60 -3.18 -8.92 -16.08
CA GLU A 60 -4.61 -8.81 -15.80
C GLU A 60 -5.24 -10.19 -15.60
N ALA A 61 -4.88 -11.15 -16.46
CA ALA A 61 -5.35 -12.53 -16.36
C ALA A 61 -4.82 -13.20 -15.09
N GLY A 62 -3.54 -12.99 -14.76
CA GLY A 62 -2.94 -13.48 -13.50
C GLY A 62 -3.65 -12.94 -12.26
N MET A 63 -3.93 -11.63 -12.20
CA MET A 63 -4.66 -11.01 -11.09
C MET A 63 -6.12 -11.46 -11.00
N LYS A 64 -6.80 -11.63 -12.14
CA LYS A 64 -8.14 -12.22 -12.17
C LYS A 64 -8.13 -13.62 -11.57
N LYS A 65 -7.19 -14.44 -12.01
CA LYS A 65 -7.07 -15.82 -11.54
C LYS A 65 -6.74 -15.89 -10.06
N LEU A 66 -5.92 -14.96 -9.57
CA LEU A 66 -5.62 -14.85 -8.15
C LEU A 66 -6.88 -14.58 -7.31
N ILE A 67 -7.73 -13.65 -7.74
CA ILE A 67 -8.98 -13.34 -7.02
C ILE A 67 -9.96 -14.53 -7.05
N GLU A 68 -10.02 -15.27 -8.15
CA GLU A 68 -10.78 -16.53 -8.22
C GLU A 68 -10.28 -17.57 -7.20
N ILE A 69 -8.96 -17.74 -7.10
CA ILE A 69 -8.35 -18.67 -6.14
C ILE A 69 -8.63 -18.22 -4.70
N LEU A 70 -8.46 -16.92 -4.41
CA LEU A 70 -8.69 -16.36 -3.07
C LEU A 70 -10.13 -16.54 -2.58
N ASN A 71 -11.12 -16.50 -3.48
CA ASN A 71 -12.51 -16.78 -3.13
C ASN A 71 -12.70 -18.19 -2.53
N TRP A 72 -11.79 -19.12 -2.79
CA TRP A 72 -11.78 -20.48 -2.25
C TRP A 72 -10.68 -20.73 -1.21
N SER A 73 -10.00 -19.68 -0.76
CA SER A 73 -8.94 -19.74 0.25
C SER A 73 -9.45 -19.63 1.70
N GLY A 74 -10.77 -19.58 1.89
CA GLY A 74 -11.43 -19.60 3.20
C GLY A 74 -11.67 -18.23 3.84
N TYR A 75 -12.11 -18.28 5.11
CA TYR A 75 -12.61 -17.10 5.85
C TYR A 75 -11.57 -15.98 6.00
N ASN A 76 -10.29 -16.32 6.11
CA ASN A 76 -9.20 -15.34 6.32
C ASN A 76 -8.52 -14.90 5.01
N ALA A 77 -9.13 -15.17 3.86
CA ALA A 77 -8.50 -14.93 2.57
C ALA A 77 -8.28 -13.42 2.30
N LEU A 78 -9.22 -12.55 2.68
CA LEU A 78 -9.08 -11.11 2.48
C LEU A 78 -8.01 -10.51 3.39
N SER A 79 -8.03 -10.82 4.69
CA SER A 79 -7.02 -10.33 5.65
C SER A 79 -5.62 -10.81 5.29
N GLY A 80 -5.50 -12.08 4.87
CA GLY A 80 -4.27 -12.64 4.36
C GLY A 80 -3.80 -11.94 3.08
N PHE A 81 -4.68 -11.67 2.13
CA PHE A 81 -4.35 -10.95 0.89
C PHE A 81 -3.86 -9.52 1.16
N ILE A 82 -4.50 -8.79 2.08
CA ILE A 82 -4.06 -7.46 2.52
C ILE A 82 -2.65 -7.53 3.13
N THR A 83 -2.40 -8.54 3.96
CA THR A 83 -1.07 -8.77 4.54
C THR A 83 -0.03 -9.04 3.43
N SER A 84 -0.39 -9.80 2.40
CA SER A 84 0.49 -10.04 1.24
C SER A 84 0.77 -8.77 0.45
N LEU A 85 -0.24 -7.92 0.20
CA LEU A 85 -0.06 -6.62 -0.45
C LEU A 85 0.89 -5.73 0.36
N GLN A 86 0.76 -5.70 1.68
CA GLN A 86 1.65 -4.96 2.56
C GLN A 86 3.09 -5.45 2.47
N ARG A 87 3.30 -6.77 2.53
CA ARG A 87 4.64 -7.39 2.44
C ARG A 87 5.31 -7.15 1.08
N ALA A 88 4.52 -7.12 0.01
CA ALA A 88 5.00 -6.81 -1.34
C ALA A 88 5.20 -5.31 -1.59
N GLY A 89 4.82 -4.43 -0.65
CA GLY A 89 5.01 -2.98 -0.77
C GLY A 89 3.91 -2.22 -1.51
N TYR A 90 2.75 -2.84 -1.78
CA TYR A 90 1.61 -2.22 -2.46
C TYR A 90 0.78 -1.30 -1.55
N THR A 91 1.42 -0.27 -1.04
CA THR A 91 0.85 0.69 -0.08
C THR A 91 -0.38 1.44 -0.60
N GLN A 92 -0.42 1.80 -1.89
CA GLN A 92 -1.58 2.49 -2.47
C GLN A 92 -2.79 1.57 -2.66
N ALA A 93 -2.57 0.31 -3.05
CA ALA A 93 -3.64 -0.69 -3.15
C ALA A 93 -4.27 -1.00 -1.80
N LEU A 94 -3.44 -1.03 -0.75
CA LEU A 94 -3.90 -1.18 0.62
C LEU A 94 -4.83 -0.03 1.04
N GLN A 95 -4.45 1.22 0.74
CA GLN A 95 -5.27 2.41 1.04
C GLN A 95 -6.63 2.37 0.34
N ASN A 96 -6.66 1.97 -0.93
CA ASN A 96 -7.92 1.88 -1.67
C ASN A 96 -8.84 0.79 -1.10
N LEU A 97 -8.29 -0.40 -0.81
CA LEU A 97 -9.07 -1.49 -0.19
C LEU A 97 -9.64 -1.06 1.17
N GLN A 98 -8.87 -0.31 1.96
CA GLN A 98 -9.31 0.22 3.26
C GLN A 98 -10.43 1.27 3.13
N ALA A 99 -10.40 2.11 2.09
CA ALA A 99 -11.40 3.15 1.86
C ALA A 99 -12.79 2.58 1.51
N THR A 100 -12.85 1.41 0.86
CA THR A 100 -14.09 0.72 0.45
C THR A 100 -14.83 -0.04 1.55
N GLY A 101 -14.47 0.14 2.83
CA GLY A 101 -15.31 -0.34 3.93
C GLY A 101 -14.90 -1.69 4.51
N ILE A 102 -13.60 -1.90 4.71
CA ILE A 102 -13.17 -2.81 5.79
C ILE A 102 -13.67 -2.17 7.09
N ASP A 103 -14.80 -2.65 7.62
CA ASP A 103 -15.27 -2.25 8.96
C ASP A 103 -14.17 -2.62 9.96
N ASN A 104 -13.44 -1.59 10.42
CA ASN A 104 -12.23 -1.64 11.24
C ASN A 104 -12.45 -2.13 12.68
N ASN A 105 -13.31 -3.11 12.90
CA ASN A 105 -13.74 -3.49 14.24
C ASN A 105 -12.88 -4.58 14.88
N ASN A 106 -11.70 -4.94 14.36
CA ASN A 106 -10.91 -5.99 15.03
C ASN A 106 -9.40 -6.04 14.79
N ASP A 107 -8.70 -4.90 14.71
CA ASP A 107 -7.23 -4.97 14.74
C ASP A 107 -6.63 -3.65 15.23
N ASP A 108 -6.25 -3.64 16.51
CA ASP A 108 -5.45 -2.57 17.15
C ASP A 108 -4.19 -2.25 16.33
N HIS A 109 -3.71 -3.21 15.55
CA HIS A 109 -2.59 -3.05 14.64
C HIS A 109 -2.87 -2.05 13.49
N TYR A 110 -4.07 -2.06 12.91
CA TYR A 110 -4.42 -1.13 11.82
C TYR A 110 -4.71 0.29 12.31
N GLN A 111 -5.29 0.43 13.52
CA GLN A 111 -5.41 1.76 14.14
C GLN A 111 -4.03 2.36 14.45
N LEU A 112 -3.10 1.53 14.94
CA LEU A 112 -1.73 1.96 15.19
C LEU A 112 -1.02 2.35 13.88
N LEU A 113 -1.21 1.58 12.80
CA LEU A 113 -0.64 1.90 11.48
C LEU A 113 -1.20 3.20 10.90
N ASN A 114 -2.52 3.41 10.93
CA ASN A 114 -3.14 4.65 10.46
C ASN A 114 -2.66 5.86 11.28
N LYS A 115 -2.49 5.67 12.60
CA LYS A 115 -1.92 6.69 13.47
C LYS A 115 -0.47 7.00 13.10
N VAL A 116 0.39 5.99 12.99
CA VAL A 116 1.80 6.15 12.61
C VAL A 116 1.94 6.80 11.23
N MET A 117 1.10 6.43 10.26
CA MET A 117 1.13 7.03 8.92
C MET A 117 0.71 8.51 8.92
N ASN A 118 -0.32 8.85 9.71
CA ASN A 118 -0.72 10.25 9.89
C ASN A 118 0.37 11.06 10.60
N ASP A 119 1.01 10.50 11.62
CA ASP A 119 2.12 11.13 12.33
C ASP A 119 3.31 11.37 11.38
N VAL A 120 3.67 10.38 10.55
CA VAL A 120 4.72 10.52 9.52
C VAL A 120 4.37 11.60 8.49
N LYS A 121 3.11 11.71 8.08
CA LYS A 121 2.67 12.74 7.13
C LYS A 121 2.81 14.14 7.74
N GLN A 122 2.38 14.32 8.99
CA GLN A 122 2.51 15.59 9.70
C GLN A 122 3.98 15.98 9.92
N LEU A 123 4.85 15.01 10.22
CA LEU A 123 6.29 15.25 10.36
C LEU A 123 6.90 15.77 9.05
N LYS A 124 6.57 15.17 7.91
CA LYS A 124 7.03 15.63 6.59
C LYS A 124 6.56 17.05 6.26
N GLU A 125 5.30 17.36 6.57
CA GLU A 125 4.75 18.71 6.35
C GLU A 125 5.43 19.74 7.26
N ASN A 126 5.75 19.37 8.50
CA ASN A 126 6.46 20.24 9.45
C ASN A 126 7.91 20.51 9.03
N ASP A 127 8.63 19.50 8.53
CA ASP A 127 9.99 19.68 8.02
C ASP A 127 10.00 20.59 6.79
N LEU A 128 9.04 20.42 5.87
CA LEU A 128 8.89 21.30 4.71
C LEU A 128 8.60 22.76 5.12
N ARG A 129 7.82 22.98 6.19
CA ARG A 129 7.57 24.31 6.74
C ARG A 129 8.85 24.92 7.34
N LYS A 130 9.62 24.14 8.10
CA LYS A 130 10.90 24.59 8.68
C LYS A 130 11.89 24.99 7.60
N ASP A 131 12.02 24.19 6.55
CA ASP A 131 12.91 24.49 5.42
C ASP A 131 12.55 25.81 4.71
N LYS A 132 11.25 26.06 4.49
CA LYS A 132 10.79 27.34 3.94
C LYS A 132 11.17 28.52 4.84
N GLN A 133 11.05 28.34 6.16
CA GLN A 133 11.37 29.40 7.12
C GLN A 133 12.87 29.67 7.23
N ILE A 134 13.71 28.62 7.16
CA ILE A 134 15.17 28.76 7.10
C ILE A 134 15.58 29.52 5.83
N LYS A 135 15.03 29.17 4.67
CA LYS A 135 15.32 29.89 3.41
C LYS A 135 14.94 31.37 3.49
N LYS A 136 13.81 31.69 4.12
CA LYS A 136 13.38 33.08 4.34
C LYS A 136 14.39 33.85 5.22
N LEU A 137 14.80 33.26 6.34
CA LEU A 137 15.78 33.87 7.24
C LEU A 137 17.15 34.03 6.58
N GLN A 138 17.60 33.05 5.80
CA GLN A 138 18.84 33.14 5.03
C GLN A 138 18.82 34.33 4.06
N TYR A 139 17.70 34.52 3.36
CA TYR A 139 17.51 35.67 2.47
C TYR A 139 17.52 37.01 3.23
N GLU A 140 16.84 37.10 4.37
CA GLU A 140 16.87 38.31 5.21
C GLU A 140 18.28 38.64 5.73
N VAL A 141 19.04 37.62 6.15
CA VAL A 141 20.44 37.78 6.56
C VAL A 141 21.31 38.28 5.42
N GLU A 142 21.14 37.77 4.18
CA GLU A 142 21.88 38.29 3.03
C GLU A 142 21.55 39.75 2.72
N LEU A 143 20.28 40.14 2.78
CA LEU A 143 19.87 41.54 2.59
C LEU A 143 20.49 42.47 3.64
N LEU A 144 20.56 42.03 4.89
CA LEU A 144 21.21 42.78 5.97
C LEU A 144 22.73 42.90 5.75
N LYS A 145 23.39 41.83 5.28
CA LYS A 145 24.82 41.88 4.92
C LYS A 145 25.09 42.89 3.80
N ILE A 146 24.24 42.93 2.77
CA ILE A 146 24.36 43.89 1.65
C ILE A 146 24.16 45.33 2.13
N LYS A 147 23.12 45.57 2.95
CA LYS A 147 22.85 46.90 3.54
C LYS A 147 23.98 47.37 4.45
N GLY A 148 24.51 46.48 5.28
CA GLY A 148 25.67 46.77 6.13
C GLY A 148 26.91 47.14 5.31
N LYS A 149 27.24 46.39 4.25
CA LYS A 149 28.38 46.72 3.37
C LYS A 149 28.26 48.09 2.70
N LYS A 150 27.05 48.52 2.30
CA LYS A 150 26.81 49.86 1.72
C LYS A 150 27.03 51.01 2.71
N LEU A 151 26.78 50.79 4.01
CA LEU A 151 26.96 51.81 5.05
C LEU A 151 28.43 52.05 5.39
N PHE A 152 29.30 51.05 5.21
CA PHE A 152 30.74 51.15 5.51
C PHE A 152 31.62 51.49 4.30
N SER A 153 31.06 51.56 3.08
CA SER A 153 31.78 51.95 1.87
C SER A 153 31.63 53.44 1.51
N THR A 154 31.09 54.25 2.41
CA THR A 154 30.85 55.71 2.22
C THR A 154 31.61 56.56 3.25
N ILE A 155 32.59 55.97 3.93
CA ILE A 155 33.59 56.65 4.77
C ILE A 155 34.92 56.55 4.05
#